data_AF-A0A0A0U9F6-F1
#
_entry.id   AF-A0A0A0U9F6-F1
#
_cell.length_a   1.000
_cell.length_b   1.000
_cell.length_c   1.000
_cell.angle_alpha   90.00
_cell.angle_beta   90.00
_cell.angle_gamma   90.00
#
_symmetry.space_group_name_H-M   'P 1'
#
loop_
_entity.id
_entity.type
_entity.pdbx_description
1 polymer ?
#
loop_
_entity_poly.entity_id
_entity_poly.type
_entity_poly.pdbx_seq_one_letter_code
_entity_poly.pdbx_strand_id
1 'polypeptide(L)'
;MGIGKRDHIRTLCNQTAISERFHHRFGRLPNDTDVNEIYKRFMPLQIAKVGEYSALIPGALDAIAKLRQAGLKIGSTSGYPKEVMTKLAEEAAAIGYSPDCIVATDEVPKGRPGPAQALANVIALEIDDVAACVKVDDT
;
A
#
# COMPACT_ATOMS: atom_id res chain seq x y z
N MET A 1 -5.98 -6.27 -2.69
CA MET A 1 -5.90 -5.26 -3.77
C MET A 1 -4.61 -4.45 -3.62
N GLY A 2 -3.47 -4.94 -4.14
CA GLY A 2 -2.18 -4.22 -4.06
C GLY A 2 -1.65 -3.71 -5.40
N ILE A 3 -2.55 -3.46 -6.35
CA ILE A 3 -2.23 -2.70 -7.56
C ILE A 3 -1.99 -1.24 -7.15
N GLY A 4 -0.91 -0.62 -7.63
CA GLY A 4 -0.62 0.79 -7.35
C GLY A 4 -1.82 1.67 -7.68
N LYS A 5 -2.08 2.70 -6.86
CA LYS A 5 -3.30 3.54 -6.98
C LYS A 5 -3.49 4.13 -8.38
N ARG A 6 -2.40 4.49 -9.07
CA ARG A 6 -2.45 4.96 -10.47
C ARG A 6 -3.02 3.90 -11.42
N ASP A 7 -2.60 2.66 -11.27
CA ASP A 7 -3.08 1.55 -12.09
C ASP A 7 -4.53 1.20 -11.75
N HIS A 8 -4.93 1.32 -10.49
CA HIS A 8 -6.33 1.19 -10.10
C HIS A 8 -7.20 2.29 -10.73
N ILE A 9 -6.76 3.55 -10.72
CA ILE A 9 -7.46 4.64 -11.41
C ILE A 9 -7.57 4.33 -12.91
N ARG A 10 -6.49 3.85 -13.56
CA ARG A 10 -6.53 3.43 -14.96
C ARG A 10 -7.54 2.30 -15.20
N THR A 11 -7.56 1.28 -14.36
CA THR A 11 -8.54 0.18 -14.44
C THR A 11 -9.97 0.71 -14.36
N LEU A 12 -10.25 1.65 -13.45
CA LEU A 12 -11.57 2.29 -13.34
C LEU A 12 -11.89 3.12 -14.59
N CYS A 13 -10.96 3.93 -15.09
CA CYS A 13 -11.15 4.69 -16.32
C CYS A 13 -11.44 3.82 -17.55
N ASN A 14 -11.00 2.55 -17.54
CA ASN A 14 -11.23 1.59 -18.62
C ASN A 14 -12.53 0.77 -18.46
N GLN A 15 -13.27 0.91 -17.34
CA GLN A 15 -14.59 0.29 -17.21
C GLN A 15 -15.59 1.00 -18.12
N THR A 16 -16.35 0.25 -18.93
CA THR A 16 -17.28 0.77 -19.94
C THR A 16 -18.20 1.88 -19.40
N ALA A 17 -18.85 1.64 -18.26
CA ALA A 17 -19.76 2.62 -17.67
C ALA A 17 -19.06 3.93 -17.23
N ILE A 18 -17.78 3.87 -16.84
CA ILE A 18 -17.00 5.05 -16.43
C ILE A 18 -16.50 5.79 -17.67
N SER A 19 -15.98 5.08 -18.66
CA SER A 19 -15.45 5.66 -19.89
C SER A 19 -16.54 6.34 -20.72
N GLU A 20 -17.75 5.77 -20.80
CA GLU A 20 -18.92 6.38 -21.45
C GLU A 20 -19.35 7.68 -20.76
N ARG A 21 -19.42 7.68 -19.42
CA ARG A 21 -19.74 8.89 -18.65
C ARG A 21 -18.68 9.99 -18.85
N PHE A 22 -17.41 9.61 -18.91
CA PHE A 22 -16.33 10.53 -19.19
C PHE A 22 -16.46 11.12 -20.61
N HIS A 23 -16.73 10.28 -21.61
CA HIS A 23 -16.96 10.72 -22.98
C HIS A 23 -18.15 11.68 -23.09
N HIS A 24 -19.28 11.38 -22.46
CA HIS A 24 -20.44 12.27 -22.45
C HIS A 24 -20.13 13.64 -21.85
N ARG A 25 -19.26 13.72 -20.84
CA ARG A 25 -18.89 14.98 -20.19
C ARG A 25 -17.83 15.78 -20.95
N PHE A 26 -16.84 15.11 -21.53
CA PHE A 26 -15.61 15.74 -22.06
C PHE A 26 -15.42 15.56 -23.57
N GLY A 27 -16.31 14.86 -24.27
CA GLY A 27 -16.27 14.64 -25.72
C GLY A 27 -15.17 13.66 -26.20
N ARG A 28 -14.46 13.00 -25.28
CA ARG A 28 -13.37 12.05 -25.58
C ARG A 28 -13.25 10.98 -24.50
N LEU A 29 -12.59 9.86 -24.80
CA LEU A 29 -12.26 8.85 -23.80
C LEU A 29 -11.17 9.35 -22.83
N PRO A 30 -11.10 8.82 -21.59
CA PRO A 30 -9.99 9.07 -20.68
C PRO A 30 -8.65 8.65 -21.30
N ASN A 31 -7.59 9.38 -21.00
CA ASN A 31 -6.21 9.03 -21.37
C ASN A 31 -5.27 9.08 -20.16
N ASP A 32 -3.99 8.79 -20.37
CA ASP A 32 -3.00 8.79 -19.28
C ASP A 32 -2.82 10.16 -18.60
N THR A 33 -3.06 11.27 -19.30
CA THR A 33 -3.05 12.60 -18.69
C THR A 33 -4.16 12.73 -17.67
N ASP A 34 -5.37 12.25 -17.97
CA ASP A 34 -6.49 12.27 -17.01
C ASP A 34 -6.20 11.40 -15.80
N VAL A 35 -5.65 10.19 -16.01
CA VAL A 35 -5.26 9.28 -14.92
C VAL A 35 -4.27 9.97 -13.99
N ASN A 36 -3.27 10.66 -14.54
CA ASN A 36 -2.27 11.40 -13.76
C ASN A 36 -2.89 12.58 -12.99
N GLU A 37 -3.79 13.34 -13.59
CA GLU A 37 -4.45 14.48 -12.93
C GLU A 37 -5.42 14.01 -11.83
N ILE A 38 -6.16 12.93 -12.06
CA ILE A 38 -6.99 12.30 -11.02
C ILE A 38 -6.10 11.80 -9.87
N TYR A 39 -4.98 11.13 -10.19
CA TYR A 39 -4.03 10.66 -9.19
C TYR A 39 -3.48 11.80 -8.32
N LYS A 40 -3.01 12.89 -8.94
CA LYS A 40 -2.50 14.08 -8.21
C LYS A 40 -3.54 14.69 -7.27
N ARG A 41 -4.82 14.76 -7.70
CA ARG A 41 -5.91 15.30 -6.86
C ARG A 41 -6.31 14.33 -5.75
N PHE A 42 -6.23 13.04 -6.02
CA PHE A 42 -6.62 11.99 -5.09
C PHE A 42 -5.61 11.82 -3.95
N MET A 43 -4.31 12.00 -4.22
CA MET A 43 -3.24 11.77 -3.25
C MET A 43 -3.38 12.60 -1.95
N PRO A 44 -3.57 13.93 -1.99
CA PRO A 44 -3.80 14.72 -0.78
C PRO A 44 -5.05 14.29 0.00
N LEU A 45 -6.13 13.94 -0.72
CA LEU A 45 -7.37 13.46 -0.10
C LEU A 45 -7.17 12.11 0.59
N GLN A 46 -6.38 11.23 -0.02
CA GLN A 46 -6.02 9.95 0.56
C GLN A 46 -5.18 10.15 1.82
N ILE A 47 -4.15 10.98 1.79
CA ILE A 47 -3.30 11.27 2.97
C ILE A 47 -4.14 11.84 4.12
N ALA A 48 -5.04 12.80 3.83
CA ALA A 48 -5.90 13.38 4.84
C ALA A 48 -6.85 12.35 5.49
N LYS A 49 -7.30 11.36 4.72
CA LYS A 49 -8.24 10.33 5.22
C LYS A 49 -7.55 9.10 5.78
N VAL A 50 -6.34 8.77 5.36
CA VAL A 50 -5.69 7.52 5.75
C VAL A 50 -5.49 7.45 7.27
N GLY A 51 -5.23 8.59 7.91
CA GLY A 51 -5.09 8.65 9.36
C GLY A 51 -6.39 8.57 10.15
N GLU A 52 -7.53 8.91 9.55
CA GLU A 52 -8.84 8.70 10.18
C GLU A 52 -9.17 7.20 10.31
N TYR A 53 -8.55 6.35 9.47
CA TYR A 53 -8.77 4.91 9.43
C TYR A 53 -7.51 4.11 9.81
N SER A 54 -6.59 4.70 10.59
CA SER A 54 -5.32 4.06 11.00
C SER A 54 -5.40 3.30 12.33
N ALA A 55 -6.59 3.17 12.93
CA ALA A 55 -6.79 2.43 14.17
C ALA A 55 -6.34 0.97 14.02
N LEU A 56 -5.57 0.49 15.01
CA LEU A 56 -5.09 -0.89 15.01
C LEU A 56 -6.24 -1.86 15.20
N ILE A 57 -6.15 -2.99 14.49
CA ILE A 57 -7.07 -4.12 14.67
C ILE A 57 -6.91 -4.64 16.12
N PRO A 58 -8.02 -4.94 16.83
CA PRO A 58 -7.95 -5.49 18.18
C PRO A 58 -7.02 -6.71 18.28
N GLY A 59 -6.11 -6.69 19.25
CA GLY A 59 -5.11 -7.75 19.47
C GLY A 59 -3.87 -7.69 18.57
N ALA A 60 -3.78 -6.75 17.62
CA ALA A 60 -2.62 -6.63 16.74
C ALA A 60 -1.32 -6.34 17.51
N LEU A 61 -1.34 -5.41 18.48
CA LEU A 61 -0.16 -5.11 19.29
C LEU A 61 0.30 -6.30 20.12
N ASP A 62 -0.64 -7.03 20.75
CA ASP A 62 -0.32 -8.21 21.54
C ASP A 62 0.31 -9.31 20.67
N ALA A 63 -0.19 -9.50 19.45
CA ALA A 63 0.38 -10.44 18.49
C ALA A 63 1.81 -10.04 18.10
N ILE A 64 2.02 -8.77 17.73
CA ILE A 64 3.35 -8.24 17.38
C ILE A 64 4.33 -8.37 18.56
N ALA A 65 3.89 -8.06 19.78
CA ALA A 65 4.72 -8.21 20.97
C ALA A 65 5.16 -9.67 21.20
N LYS A 66 4.25 -10.64 21.04
CA LYS A 66 4.57 -12.07 21.15
C LYS A 66 5.54 -12.53 20.06
N LEU A 67 5.36 -12.09 18.82
CA LEU A 67 6.28 -12.41 17.72
C LEU A 67 7.68 -11.86 17.99
N ARG A 68 7.78 -10.61 18.49
CA ARG A 68 9.06 -10.02 18.88
C ARG A 68 9.72 -10.76 20.05
N GLN A 69 8.95 -11.18 21.06
CA GLN A 69 9.47 -12.02 22.16
C GLN A 69 10.01 -13.37 21.68
N ALA A 70 9.45 -13.92 20.62
CA ALA A 70 9.95 -15.13 19.96
C ALA A 70 11.17 -14.88 19.05
N GLY A 71 11.70 -13.65 19.00
CA GLY A 71 12.86 -13.30 18.18
C GLY A 71 12.56 -13.08 16.70
N LEU A 72 11.28 -12.92 16.32
CA LEU A 72 10.90 -12.70 14.91
C LEU A 72 11.03 -11.23 14.53
N LYS A 73 11.58 -10.99 13.33
CA LYS A 73 11.60 -9.67 12.67
C LYS A 73 10.23 -9.37 12.04
N ILE A 74 9.81 -8.12 12.04
CA ILE A 74 8.51 -7.68 11.56
C ILE A 74 8.67 -6.80 10.31
N GLY A 75 8.39 -7.35 9.15
CA GLY A 75 8.31 -6.60 7.89
C GLY A 75 6.88 -6.24 7.51
N SER A 76 6.71 -5.21 6.67
CA SER A 76 5.41 -4.85 6.12
C SER A 76 5.51 -4.43 4.64
N THR A 77 4.43 -4.72 3.91
CA THR A 77 4.26 -4.27 2.52
C THR A 77 2.91 -3.59 2.37
N SER A 78 2.84 -2.58 1.52
CA SER A 78 1.58 -1.85 1.30
C SER A 78 1.37 -1.48 -0.17
N GLY A 79 0.11 -1.51 -0.61
CA GLY A 79 -0.28 -0.95 -1.92
C GLY A 79 -0.29 0.58 -1.94
N TYR A 80 -0.09 1.23 -0.80
CA TYR A 80 0.08 2.68 -0.73
C TYR A 80 1.48 3.10 -1.21
N PRO A 81 1.61 4.27 -1.87
CA PRO A 81 2.90 4.87 -2.19
C PRO A 81 3.63 5.35 -0.94
N LYS A 82 4.93 5.59 -1.06
CA LYS A 82 5.82 5.95 0.05
C LYS A 82 5.32 7.16 0.81
N GLU A 83 4.86 8.18 0.10
CA GLU A 83 4.33 9.41 0.71
C GLU A 83 3.18 9.14 1.69
N VAL A 84 2.25 8.26 1.33
CA VAL A 84 1.13 7.86 2.20
C VAL A 84 1.63 6.98 3.35
N MET A 85 2.55 6.06 3.07
CA MET A 85 3.11 5.17 4.08
C MET A 85 3.95 5.91 5.12
N THR A 86 4.66 6.97 4.75
CA THR A 86 5.41 7.80 5.71
C THR A 86 4.46 8.39 6.74
N LYS A 87 3.34 8.98 6.30
CA LYS A 87 2.36 9.55 7.22
C LYS A 87 1.71 8.49 8.12
N LEU A 88 1.33 7.36 7.54
CA LEU A 88 0.75 6.25 8.28
C LEU A 88 1.72 5.66 9.31
N ALA A 89 3.00 5.54 8.97
CA ALA A 89 4.01 4.99 9.86
C ALA A 89 4.20 5.87 11.10
N GLU A 90 4.18 7.20 10.95
CA GLU A 90 4.23 8.14 12.07
C GLU A 90 3.05 7.95 13.03
N GLU A 91 1.84 7.85 12.49
CA GLU A 91 0.63 7.68 13.29
C GLU A 91 0.56 6.30 13.95
N ALA A 92 0.91 5.24 13.21
CA ALA A 92 0.97 3.88 13.74
C ALA A 92 1.99 3.76 14.87
N ALA A 93 3.16 4.39 14.72
CA ALA A 93 4.17 4.43 15.77
C ALA A 93 3.67 5.16 17.02
N ALA A 94 2.93 6.26 16.87
CA ALA A 94 2.34 6.99 17.99
C ALA A 94 1.34 6.15 18.82
N ILE A 95 0.73 5.13 18.20
CA ILE A 95 -0.17 4.17 18.85
C ILE A 95 0.49 2.81 19.15
N GLY A 96 1.82 2.72 19.05
CA GLY A 96 2.61 1.58 19.51
C GLY A 96 2.94 0.51 18.45
N TYR A 97 2.56 0.70 17.18
CA TYR A 97 2.94 -0.20 16.09
C TYR A 97 4.06 0.36 15.23
N SER A 98 5.24 -0.25 15.33
CA SER A 98 6.40 0.08 14.49
C SER A 98 7.04 -1.22 13.97
N PRO A 99 6.83 -1.60 12.70
CA PRO A 99 7.56 -2.71 12.08
C PRO A 99 9.04 -2.33 11.87
N ASP A 100 9.89 -3.35 11.69
CA ASP A 100 11.33 -3.20 11.46
C ASP A 100 11.63 -2.72 10.02
N CYS A 101 10.76 -3.07 9.07
CA CYS A 101 10.86 -2.63 7.68
C CYS A 101 9.46 -2.36 7.08
N ILE A 102 9.38 -1.31 6.26
CA ILE A 102 8.18 -0.95 5.50
C ILE A 102 8.58 -0.75 4.05
N VAL A 103 7.95 -1.49 3.14
CA VAL A 103 8.15 -1.34 1.69
C VAL A 103 6.82 -0.95 1.01
N ALA A 104 6.76 0.28 0.53
CA ALA A 104 5.64 0.85 -0.22
C ALA A 104 5.63 0.38 -1.70
N THR A 105 4.54 0.64 -2.41
CA THR A 105 4.34 0.09 -3.77
C THR A 105 5.25 0.70 -4.84
N ASP A 106 5.72 1.92 -4.63
CA ASP A 106 6.54 2.72 -5.54
C ASP A 106 8.03 2.66 -5.21
N GLU A 107 8.41 1.89 -4.19
CA GLU A 107 9.80 1.59 -3.83
C GLU A 107 10.34 0.37 -4.59
N VAL A 108 9.51 -0.30 -5.40
CA VAL A 108 9.89 -1.47 -6.18
C VAL A 108 9.39 -1.38 -7.62
N PRO A 109 10.01 -2.08 -8.59
CA PRO A 109 9.59 -2.03 -9.99
C PRO A 109 8.15 -2.48 -10.25
N LYS A 110 7.64 -3.44 -9.46
CA LYS A 110 6.27 -3.95 -9.55
C LYS A 110 5.78 -4.37 -8.17
N GLY A 111 4.76 -3.68 -7.67
CA GLY A 111 4.02 -4.04 -6.46
C GLY A 111 3.17 -5.32 -6.64
N ARG A 112 2.18 -5.52 -5.77
CA ARG A 112 1.32 -6.73 -5.85
C ARG A 112 0.57 -6.78 -7.20
N PRO A 113 0.35 -7.98 -7.78
CA PRO A 113 0.61 -9.31 -7.21
C PRO A 113 2.06 -9.79 -7.32
N GLY A 114 3.00 -8.95 -7.78
CA GLY A 114 4.42 -9.31 -7.82
C GLY A 114 5.03 -9.46 -6.40
N PRO A 115 6.09 -10.26 -6.25
CA PRO A 115 6.70 -10.54 -4.94
C PRO A 115 7.67 -9.44 -4.47
N ALA A 116 7.96 -8.43 -5.29
CA ALA A 116 9.10 -7.54 -5.10
C ALA A 116 9.10 -6.83 -3.75
N GLN A 117 7.95 -6.38 -3.24
CA GLN A 117 7.86 -5.73 -1.93
C GLN A 117 8.20 -6.68 -0.77
N ALA A 118 7.80 -7.95 -0.88
CA ALA A 118 8.10 -8.96 0.13
C ALA A 118 9.59 -9.33 0.08
N LEU A 119 10.14 -9.53 -1.12
CA LEU A 119 11.57 -9.81 -1.30
C LEU A 119 12.45 -8.63 -0.84
N ALA A 120 12.00 -7.39 -1.03
CA ALA A 120 12.69 -6.23 -0.48
C ALA A 120 12.74 -6.23 1.06
N ASN A 121 11.69 -6.70 1.74
CA ASN A 121 11.72 -6.91 3.19
C ASN A 121 12.71 -8.02 3.57
N VAL A 122 12.73 -9.16 2.86
CA VAL A 122 13.68 -10.27 3.10
C VAL A 122 15.11 -9.76 3.05
N ILE A 123 15.45 -8.96 2.03
CA ILE A 123 16.78 -8.37 1.87
C ILE A 123 17.06 -7.38 2.99
N ALA A 124 16.17 -6.42 3.24
CA ALA A 124 16.37 -5.37 4.24
C ALA A 124 16.45 -5.90 5.68
N LEU A 125 15.76 -7.00 5.95
CA LEU A 125 15.76 -7.68 7.25
C LEU A 125 16.81 -8.80 7.32
N GLU A 126 17.67 -8.96 6.31
CA GLU A 126 18.75 -9.95 6.29
C GLU A 126 18.24 -11.36 6.67
N ILE A 127 17.19 -11.82 5.98
CA ILE A 127 16.64 -13.16 6.17
C ILE A 127 17.24 -14.10 5.13
N ASP A 128 17.87 -15.19 5.60
CA ASP A 128 18.60 -16.12 4.74
C ASP A 128 17.70 -17.11 3.96
N ASP A 129 16.50 -17.39 4.48
CA ASP A 129 15.56 -18.33 3.89
C ASP A 129 14.17 -17.71 3.68
N VAL A 130 13.79 -17.54 2.41
CA VAL A 130 12.46 -17.04 2.02
C VAL A 130 11.35 -17.96 2.54
N ALA A 131 11.58 -19.29 2.59
CA ALA A 131 10.60 -20.26 3.07
C ALA A 131 10.35 -20.16 4.59
N ALA A 132 11.26 -19.51 5.33
CA ALA A 132 11.07 -19.21 6.76
C ALA A 132 10.20 -17.96 7.01
N CYS A 133 9.83 -17.23 5.96
CA CYS A 133 8.98 -16.05 6.08
C CYS A 133 7.48 -16.41 6.06
N VAL A 134 6.69 -15.77 6.93
CA VAL A 134 5.23 -15.83 6.89
C VAL A 134 4.68 -14.51 6.34
N LYS A 135 3.90 -14.57 5.26
CA LYS A 135 3.19 -13.41 4.71
C LYS A 135 1.72 -13.46 5.11
N VAL A 136 1.26 -12.43 5.82
CA VAL A 136 -0.16 -12.23 6.17
C VAL A 136 -0.74 -11.15 5.26
N ASP A 137 -1.90 -11.40 4.66
CA ASP A 137 -2.63 -10.45 3.78
C ASP A 137 -4.13 -10.66 3.96
N ASP A 138 -4.92 -9.59 3.80
CA ASP A 138 -6.38 -9.57 3.90
C ASP A 138 -7.06 -9.61 2.51
N THR A 139 -6.29 -9.78 1.44
CA THR A 139 -6.78 -9.72 0.06
C THR A 139 -6.22 -10.79 -0.86
#